data_AF-A0A1Y1KD72-F1
#
_entry.id   AF-A0A1Y1KD72-F1
#
_cell.length_a   1.000
_cell.length_b   1.000
_cell.length_c   1.000
_cell.angle_alpha   90.00
_cell.angle_beta   90.00
_cell.angle_gamma   90.00
#
_symmetry.space_group_name_H-M   'P 1'
#
loop_
_entity.id
_entity.type
_entity.pdbx_description
1 polymer ?
#
loop_
_entity_poly.entity_id
_entity_poly.type
_entity_poly.pdbx_seq_one_letter_code
_entity_poly.pdbx_strand_id
1 'polypeptide(L)'
;EKHLLVHRLAKAFKCDICDYASHYRHKFQSHLLTHKVSNFTCKVCDYETNHKYKFEKHVSTHQWSRPANFKCAVCDFATNIKGRLESHSLTHNLSRDFKCNICNFATNRQSTLKAHHLTHNVAKDFKCDICDYATHMKVNF
;
A
#
# COMPACT_ATOMS: atom_id res chain seq x y z
N GLU A 1 -13.20 11.53 -0.19
CA GLU A 1 -13.88 10.79 0.86
C GLU A 1 -13.01 10.28 2.01
N LYS A 2 -11.81 9.72 1.79
CA LYS A 2 -11.00 9.11 2.87
C LYS A 2 -10.53 10.14 3.89
N HIS A 3 -9.98 11.27 3.45
CA HIS A 3 -9.56 12.34 4.35
C HIS A 3 -10.76 12.98 5.04
N LEU A 4 -11.88 13.18 4.35
CA LEU A 4 -13.09 13.73 4.97
C LEU A 4 -13.65 12.86 6.12
N LEU A 5 -13.32 11.56 6.19
CA LEU A 5 -13.66 10.70 7.34
C LEU A 5 -12.95 11.14 8.64
N VAL A 6 -11.80 11.82 8.54
CA VAL A 6 -11.08 12.39 9.68
C VAL A 6 -11.93 13.45 10.38
N HIS A 7 -12.73 14.20 9.61
CA HIS A 7 -13.57 15.30 10.12
C HIS A 7 -15.01 14.88 10.47
N ARG A 8 -15.56 13.88 9.76
CA ARG A 8 -16.94 13.38 10.02
C ARG A 8 -17.06 12.52 11.27
N LEU A 9 -15.96 11.94 11.76
CA LEU A 9 -15.95 11.12 12.96
C LEU A 9 -15.37 11.92 14.12
N ALA A 10 -16.25 12.61 14.87
CA ALA A 10 -15.92 13.26 16.14
C ALA A 10 -15.29 12.32 17.19
N LYS A 11 -15.33 11.00 16.95
CA LYS A 11 -14.62 9.97 17.73
C LYS A 11 -13.62 9.22 16.84
N ALA A 12 -12.38 9.68 16.85
CA ALA A 12 -11.26 8.79 16.55
C ALA A 12 -11.24 7.64 17.58
N PHE A 13 -10.89 6.44 17.15
CA PHE A 13 -10.50 5.37 18.06
C PHE A 13 -9.13 5.75 18.65
N LYS A 14 -9.13 6.16 19.93
CA LYS A 14 -7.93 6.56 20.66
C LYS A 14 -7.40 5.36 21.43
N CYS A 15 -6.08 5.21 21.45
CA CYS A 15 -5.45 4.22 22.29
C CYS A 15 -5.36 4.74 23.72
N ASP A 16 -5.67 3.90 24.70
CA ASP A 16 -5.56 4.26 26.12
C ASP A 16 -4.13 4.10 26.65
N ILE A 17 -3.21 3.56 25.85
CA ILE A 17 -1.82 3.23 26.23
C ILE A 17 -0.82 4.24 25.62
N CYS A 18 -1.15 4.87 24.49
CA CYS A 18 -0.29 5.86 23.84
C CYS A 18 -1.10 6.86 23.02
N ASP A 19 -0.44 7.87 22.46
CA ASP A 19 -1.10 8.96 21.71
C ASP A 19 -1.66 8.56 20.33
N TYR A 20 -1.62 7.28 19.96
CA TYR A 20 -2.14 6.83 18.68
C TYR A 20 -3.66 6.97 18.60
N ALA A 21 -4.13 7.58 17.50
CA ALA A 21 -5.54 7.65 17.16
C ALA A 21 -5.77 7.28 15.70
N SER A 22 -6.90 6.64 15.41
CA SER A 22 -7.30 6.34 14.03
C SER A 22 -8.81 6.47 13.84
N HIS A 23 -9.22 6.92 12.67
CA HIS A 23 -10.63 6.92 12.26
C HIS A 23 -11.07 5.58 11.65
N TYR A 24 -10.12 4.67 11.38
CA TYR A 24 -10.41 3.36 10.81
C TYR A 24 -10.33 2.27 11.88
N ARG A 25 -11.47 1.63 12.17
CA ARG A 25 -11.56 0.54 13.16
C ARG A 25 -10.52 -0.57 12.93
N HIS A 26 -10.31 -0.98 11.68
CA HIS A 26 -9.34 -2.03 11.35
C HIS A 26 -7.88 -1.59 11.60
N LYS A 27 -7.56 -0.30 11.42
CA LYS A 27 -6.24 0.26 11.76
C LYS A 27 -6.06 0.34 13.26
N PHE A 28 -7.09 0.75 13.99
CA PHE A 28 -7.07 0.77 15.45
C PHE A 28 -6.90 -0.64 16.04
N GLN A 29 -7.67 -1.63 15.57
CA GLN A 29 -7.50 -3.03 15.98
C GLN A 29 -6.09 -3.55 15.67
N SER A 30 -5.54 -3.21 14.50
CA SER A 30 -4.17 -3.53 14.13
C SER A 30 -3.14 -2.85 15.04
N HIS A 31 -3.40 -1.60 15.46
CA HIS A 31 -2.55 -0.86 16.37
C HIS A 31 -2.58 -1.45 17.79
N LEU A 32 -3.73 -1.88 18.31
CA LEU A 32 -3.79 -2.52 19.64
C LEU A 32 -2.90 -3.76 19.75
N LEU A 33 -2.55 -4.37 18.62
CA LEU A 33 -1.59 -5.45 18.59
C LEU A 33 -0.15 -5.00 18.85
N THR A 34 0.23 -3.73 18.69
CA THR A 34 1.59 -3.24 18.99
C THR A 34 1.89 -3.16 20.48
N HIS A 35 0.85 -3.09 21.32
CA HIS A 35 0.97 -3.10 22.78
C HIS A 35 1.02 -4.51 23.38
N LYS A 36 0.78 -5.54 22.56
CA LYS A 36 0.91 -6.94 22.96
C LYS A 36 2.31 -7.43 22.62
N VAL A 37 2.86 -8.26 23.50
CA VAL A 37 4.06 -9.05 23.19
C VAL A 37 3.80 -9.80 21.88
N SER A 38 4.77 -9.71 20.97
CA SER A 38 4.70 -10.32 19.64
C SER A 38 4.41 -11.81 19.72
N ASN A 39 3.26 -12.23 19.17
CA ASN A 39 2.88 -13.64 19.11
C ASN A 39 3.64 -14.41 18.01
N PHE A 40 4.23 -13.70 17.04
CA PHE A 40 4.96 -14.31 15.95
C PHE A 40 6.38 -13.76 15.89
N THR A 41 7.32 -14.51 16.47
CA THR A 41 8.75 -14.23 16.43
C THR A 41 9.43 -15.11 15.38
N CYS A 42 10.31 -14.52 14.59
CA CYS A 42 11.09 -15.27 13.63
C CYS A 42 12.22 -16.01 14.34
N LYS A 43 12.44 -17.29 13.99
CA LYS A 43 13.55 -18.08 14.55
C LYS A 43 14.89 -17.85 13.87
N VAL A 44 14.92 -17.06 12.79
CA VAL A 44 16.08 -16.85 11.93
C VAL A 44 16.66 -15.44 12.07
N CYS A 45 15.85 -14.46 12.48
CA CYS A 45 16.28 -13.09 12.74
C CYS A 45 15.35 -12.43 13.78
N ASP A 46 15.68 -11.20 14.17
CA ASP A 46 14.94 -10.45 15.20
C ASP A 46 13.59 -9.87 14.72
N TYR A 47 13.05 -10.36 13.60
CA TYR A 47 11.75 -9.90 13.12
C TYR A 47 10.63 -10.48 13.96
N GLU A 48 9.76 -9.58 14.42
CA GLU A 48 8.59 -9.95 15.18
C GLU A 48 7.34 -9.21 14.68
N THR A 49 6.19 -9.85 14.80
CA THR A 49 4.92 -9.20 14.50
C THR A 49 3.75 -9.87 15.22
N ASN A 50 2.66 -9.14 15.36
CA ASN A 50 1.39 -9.67 15.84
C ASN A 50 0.40 -10.00 14.71
N HIS A 51 0.82 -9.88 13.45
CA HIS A 51 0.00 -10.21 12.29
C HIS A 51 0.46 -11.49 11.61
N LYS A 52 -0.36 -12.54 11.68
CA LYS A 52 -0.10 -13.83 11.03
C LYS A 52 0.30 -13.71 9.56
N TYR A 53 -0.48 -12.97 8.77
CA TYR A 53 -0.18 -12.75 7.34
C TYR A 53 1.18 -12.07 7.10
N LYS A 54 1.55 -11.08 7.93
CA LYS A 54 2.86 -10.41 7.80
C LYS A 54 3.99 -11.37 8.19
N PHE A 55 3.78 -12.19 9.21
CA PHE A 55 4.74 -13.20 9.63
C PHE A 55 4.96 -14.27 8.56
N GLU A 56 3.90 -14.86 8.00
CA GLU A 56 4.01 -15.86 6.92
C GLU A 56 4.74 -15.29 5.70
N LYS A 57 4.42 -14.04 5.33
CA LYS A 57 5.11 -13.33 4.27
C LYS A 57 6.58 -13.07 4.61
N HIS A 58 6.90 -12.70 5.84
CA HIS A 58 8.27 -12.50 6.30
C HIS A 58 9.06 -13.82 6.30
N VAL A 59 8.50 -14.91 6.85
CA VAL A 59 9.19 -16.22 6.85
C VAL A 59 9.52 -16.67 5.43
N SER A 60 8.67 -16.32 4.45
CA SER A 60 8.96 -16.59 3.03
C SER A 60 10.20 -15.86 2.49
N THR A 61 10.71 -14.81 3.16
CA THR A 61 11.94 -14.11 2.75
C THR A 61 13.21 -14.81 3.23
N HIS A 62 13.14 -15.59 4.32
CA HIS A 62 14.27 -16.41 4.80
C HIS A 62 14.44 -17.70 4.02
N GLN A 63 13.39 -18.14 3.34
CA GLN A 63 13.41 -19.33 2.51
C GLN A 63 14.06 -19.01 1.15
N TRP A 64 15.34 -18.65 1.15
CA TRP A 64 16.19 -18.65 -0.06
C TRP A 64 16.35 -20.06 -0.64
N SER A 65 16.08 -21.09 0.18
CA SER A 65 16.15 -22.51 -0.18
C SER A 65 14.84 -23.12 -0.68
N ARG A 66 13.70 -22.39 -0.61
CA ARG A 66 12.51 -22.78 -1.39
C ARG A 66 12.60 -22.10 -2.75
N PRO A 67 12.32 -22.83 -3.86
CA PRO A 67 12.23 -22.17 -5.15
C PRO A 67 11.19 -21.06 -5.04
N ALA A 68 11.57 -19.85 -5.45
CA ALA A 68 10.63 -18.75 -5.56
C ALA A 68 9.40 -19.24 -6.33
N ASN A 69 8.23 -19.22 -5.69
CA ASN A 69 7.03 -19.85 -6.24
C ASN A 69 6.56 -19.15 -7.52
N PHE A 70 6.93 -17.88 -7.69
CA PHE A 70 6.52 -17.06 -8.82
C PHE A 70 7.77 -16.54 -9.53
N LYS A 71 8.15 -17.23 -10.61
CA LYS A 71 9.25 -16.84 -11.50
C LYS A 71 8.72 -16.12 -12.72
N CYS A 72 9.44 -15.11 -13.19
CA CYS A 72 9.20 -14.53 -14.49
C CYS A 72 9.56 -15.54 -15.58
N ALA A 73 8.74 -15.62 -16.62
CA ALA A 73 9.01 -16.46 -17.78
C ALA A 73 10.03 -15.85 -18.76
N VAL A 74 10.38 -14.57 -18.58
CA VAL A 74 11.15 -13.77 -19.55
C VAL A 74 12.52 -13.34 -19.00
N CYS A 75 12.71 -13.31 -17.68
CA CYS A 75 13.99 -12.96 -17.06
C CYS A 75 14.17 -13.66 -15.71
N ASP A 76 15.32 -13.44 -15.07
CA ASP A 76 15.67 -14.07 -13.78
C ASP A 76 14.92 -13.50 -12.57
N PHE A 77 13.96 -12.59 -12.77
CA PHE A 77 13.17 -12.06 -11.67
C PHE A 77 12.29 -13.14 -11.04
N ALA A 78 12.36 -13.26 -9.73
CA ALA A 78 11.54 -14.19 -8.98
C ALA A 78 11.05 -13.58 -7.65
N THR A 79 9.87 -14.00 -7.20
CA THR A 79 9.27 -13.50 -5.97
C THR A 79 8.37 -14.55 -5.31
N ASN A 80 8.15 -14.40 -4.01
CA ASN A 80 7.18 -15.21 -3.26
C ASN A 80 5.80 -14.55 -3.17
N ILE A 81 5.59 -13.43 -3.87
CA ILE A 81 4.34 -12.66 -3.83
C ILE A 81 3.75 -12.58 -5.25
N LYS A 82 2.65 -13.30 -5.49
CA LYS A 82 1.99 -13.37 -6.81
C LYS A 82 1.76 -12.01 -7.45
N GLY A 83 1.16 -11.07 -6.72
CA GLY A 83 0.87 -9.72 -7.24
C GLY A 83 2.11 -8.92 -7.63
N ARG A 84 3.29 -9.22 -7.04
CA ARG A 84 4.56 -8.61 -7.49
C ARG A 84 5.02 -9.20 -8.81
N LEU A 85 4.83 -10.50 -9.03
CA LEU A 85 5.13 -11.12 -10.33
C LEU A 85 4.21 -10.54 -11.41
N GLU A 86 2.89 -10.50 -11.19
CA GLU A 86 1.93 -9.93 -12.15
C GLU A 86 2.31 -8.49 -12.53
N SER A 87 2.61 -7.68 -11.51
CA SER A 87 3.03 -6.29 -11.68
C SER A 87 4.41 -6.13 -12.33
N HIS A 88 5.28 -7.13 -12.19
CA HIS A 88 6.59 -7.20 -12.84
C HIS A 88 6.44 -7.63 -14.31
N SER A 89 5.59 -8.61 -14.62
CA SER A 89 5.38 -9.07 -16.00
C SER A 89 4.98 -7.94 -16.95
N LEU A 90 4.30 -6.92 -16.41
CA LEU A 90 3.98 -5.69 -17.14
C LEU A 90 5.22 -4.92 -17.64
N THR A 91 6.40 -5.05 -17.03
CA THR A 91 7.63 -4.36 -17.49
C THR A 91 8.20 -4.96 -18.76
N HIS A 92 7.90 -6.23 -19.05
CA HIS A 92 8.27 -6.87 -20.31
C HIS A 92 7.31 -6.53 -21.44
N ASN A 93 6.14 -5.99 -21.12
CA ASN A 93 5.19 -5.54 -22.13
C ASN A 93 5.56 -4.13 -22.61
N LEU A 94 6.04 -4.02 -23.84
CA LEU A 94 6.29 -2.75 -24.51
C LEU A 94 4.97 -2.02 -24.85
N SER A 95 3.85 -2.76 -24.93
CA SER A 95 2.52 -2.16 -25.05
C SER A 95 2.16 -1.50 -23.72
N ARG A 96 2.21 -0.16 -23.73
CA ARG A 96 1.67 0.66 -22.64
C ARG A 96 0.18 0.82 -22.89
N ASP A 97 -0.60 -0.14 -22.39
CA ASP A 97 -2.05 -0.24 -22.62
C ASP A 97 -2.83 0.96 -22.05
N PHE A 98 -2.28 1.63 -21.05
CA PHE A 98 -2.89 2.80 -20.43
C PHE A 98 -2.21 4.08 -20.93
N LYS A 99 -2.77 4.68 -21.98
CA LYS A 99 -2.29 5.93 -22.57
C LYS A 99 -3.04 7.13 -21.97
N CYS A 100 -2.31 8.21 -21.74
CA CYS A 100 -2.93 9.49 -21.44
C CYS A 100 -3.54 10.06 -22.73
N ASN A 101 -4.72 10.66 -22.62
CA ASN A 101 -5.41 11.34 -23.72
C ASN A 101 -5.02 12.82 -23.83
N ILE A 102 -4.20 13.35 -22.91
CA ILE A 102 -3.80 14.76 -22.85
C ILE A 102 -2.33 14.95 -23.29
N CYS A 103 -1.45 13.97 -23.06
CA CYS A 103 -0.06 14.01 -23.48
C CYS A 103 0.46 12.63 -23.90
N ASN A 104 1.72 12.56 -24.33
CA ASN A 104 2.35 11.32 -24.81
C ASN A 104 2.73 10.33 -23.69
N PHE A 105 2.29 10.56 -22.44
CA PHE A 105 2.54 9.63 -21.35
C PHE A 105 1.71 8.35 -21.51
N ALA A 106 2.34 7.22 -21.29
CA ALA A 106 1.67 5.93 -21.26
C ALA A 106 2.31 5.02 -20.22
N THR A 107 1.53 4.09 -19.67
CA THR A 107 1.97 3.14 -18.65
C THR A 107 1.26 1.80 -18.81
N ASN A 108 1.80 0.77 -18.16
CA ASN A 108 1.23 -0.57 -18.10
C ASN A 108 0.35 -0.79 -16.85
N ARG A 109 0.24 0.23 -15.97
CA ARG A 109 -0.56 0.16 -14.73
C ARG A 109 -1.63 1.24 -14.70
N GLN A 110 -2.90 0.83 -14.58
CA GLN A 110 -4.03 1.75 -14.50
C GLN A 110 -3.92 2.75 -13.33
N SER A 111 -3.42 2.31 -12.17
CA SER A 111 -3.21 3.19 -11.00
C SER A 111 -2.23 4.32 -11.30
N THR A 112 -1.17 4.02 -12.07
CA THR A 112 -0.18 5.01 -12.50
C THR A 112 -0.78 6.00 -13.49
N LEU A 113 -1.62 5.55 -14.43
CA LEU A 113 -2.32 6.46 -15.34
C LEU A 113 -3.30 7.37 -14.58
N LYS A 114 -4.06 6.82 -13.62
CA LYS A 114 -4.95 7.60 -12.76
C LYS A 114 -4.19 8.67 -11.99
N ALA A 115 -3.03 8.32 -11.41
CA ALA A 115 -2.17 9.28 -10.72
C ALA A 115 -1.62 10.34 -11.69
N HIS A 116 -1.20 9.93 -12.88
CA HIS A 116 -0.70 10.83 -13.91
C HIS A 116 -1.77 11.82 -14.43
N HIS A 117 -3.03 11.41 -14.61
CA HIS A 117 -4.10 12.32 -15.03
C HIS A 117 -4.31 13.51 -14.07
N LEU A 118 -3.88 13.38 -12.82
CA LEU A 118 -3.98 14.44 -11.84
C LEU A 118 -2.88 15.49 -12.02
N THR A 119 -1.76 15.16 -12.66
CA THR A 119 -0.71 16.15 -12.99
C THR A 119 -1.16 17.12 -14.08
N HIS A 120 -2.10 16.71 -14.95
CA HIS A 120 -2.73 17.63 -15.92
C HIS A 120 -3.75 18.56 -15.27
N ASN A 121 -4.28 18.18 -14.10
CA ASN A 121 -5.21 18.98 -13.32
C ASN A 121 -4.46 19.79 -12.25
N VAL A 122 -3.48 20.61 -12.66
CA VAL A 122 -2.72 21.52 -11.78
C VAL A 122 -3.64 22.47 -10.99
N ALA A 123 -4.90 22.64 -11.40
CA ALA A 123 -5.78 23.69 -10.90
C ALA A 123 -6.59 23.38 -9.63
N LYS A 124 -6.73 22.12 -9.18
CA LYS A 124 -7.50 21.85 -7.94
C LYS A 124 -6.87 20.73 -7.13
N ASP A 125 -5.95 21.11 -6.26
CA ASP A 125 -5.86 20.43 -4.97
C ASP A 125 -7.26 20.29 -4.38
N PHE A 126 -7.64 19.08 -4.01
CA PHE A 126 -8.70 18.91 -3.03
C PHE A 126 -8.15 19.39 -1.69
N LYS A 127 -8.42 20.66 -1.37
CA LYS A 127 -8.06 21.29 -0.10
C LYS A 127 -9.14 21.04 0.92
N CYS A 128 -8.73 20.67 2.12
CA CYS A 128 -9.66 20.51 3.22
C CYS A 128 -9.99 21.88 3.80
N ASP A 129 -11.28 22.15 4.01
CA ASP A 129 -11.72 23.42 4.61
C ASP A 129 -11.53 23.45 6.15
N ILE A 130 -11.06 22.35 6.75
CA ILE A 130 -10.95 22.15 8.20
C ILE A 130 -9.49 22.05 8.65
N CYS A 131 -8.55 21.74 7.75
CA CYS A 131 -7.12 21.63 8.06
C CYS A 131 -6.27 21.84 6.80
N ASP A 132 -4.95 21.96 6.95
CA ASP A 132 -4.03 22.24 5.83
C ASP A 132 -3.81 21.05 4.86
N TYR A 133 -4.62 19.99 4.94
CA TYR A 133 -4.51 18.84 4.05
C TYR A 133 -4.96 19.19 2.63
N ALA A 134 -4.06 18.99 1.67
CA ALA A 134 -4.32 19.11 0.25
C ALA A 134 -3.88 17.85 -0.48
N THR A 135 -4.65 17.42 -1.48
CA THR A 135 -4.24 16.33 -2.36
C THR A 135 -4.78 16.51 -3.76
N HIS A 136 -4.01 16.15 -4.76
CA HIS A 136 -4.53 16.06 -6.13
C HIS A 136 -5.41 14.81 -6.35
N MET A 137 -5.40 13.82 -5.44
CA MET A 137 -6.15 12.57 -5.56
C MET A 137 -7.51 12.63 -4.86
N LYS A 138 -8.62 12.74 -5.61
CA LYS A 138 -10.00 12.73 -5.06
C LYS A 138 -10.32 11.55 -4.14
N VAL A 139 -9.68 10.40 -4.38
CA VAL A 139 -9.84 9.17 -3.58
C VAL A 139 -9.14 9.22 -2.22
N ASN A 140 -8.13 10.09 -2.08
CA ASN A 140 -7.36 10.29 -0.86
C ASN A 140 -7.87 11.49 -0.05
N PHE A 141 -8.42 12.50 -0.74
CA PHE A 141 -9.38 13.42 -0.13
C PHE A 141 -10.53 12.60 0.45
#